data_AF-A0A8T8SL10-F1
#
_entry.id   AF-A0A8T8SL10-F1
#
_cell.length_a   1.000
_cell.length_b   1.000
_cell.length_c   1.000
_cell.angle_alpha   90.00
_cell.angle_beta   90.00
_cell.angle_gamma   90.00
#
_symmetry.space_group_name_H-M   'P 1'
#
loop_
_entity.id
_entity.type
_entity.pdbx_description
1 polymer ?
#
loop_
_entity_poly.entity_id
_entity_poly.type
_entity_poly.pdbx_seq_one_letter_code
_entity_poly.pdbx_strand_id
1 'polypeptide(L)'
;MPPALRDEYAYIPNSITNGFSMGPLSLPSSTHFHKNHYKEDRQSSIDNWLSKSLDAGFIAGPFDTAQVEAEIGPIHASPLQIVDKHDANGRIIKERIVYDASYPKARPGRPPPPIPSINSQIRKEDYPCEWFTAAETKILIRSAPPHARFAGFDLKDAFQQLGNLPSQRRLFCINVLDRIYVWLVGIFGLTSICGLFGACCDVTCFFLELLFPLLLTKHYVDDFLVADFAPPSSPHADRPFDLILHAVREFGWEVHPEKFFSWTRQFTFLGFEWDADSRSATLTQKKQTKFLGKLIALNNSHDVSEKEVASLIGSCQHVCVIATHRRSKLNALYRLRNSFIGSHSATRRYLDTASKREVVDWIHFFQAGPVTCSLDTSSSLFHTPVFSDASDFALGVVLGSKALSIPLPPDYCDRPDINIGVGEAWAFELAVHAAIAAGARSCVLLVHVDNQGVVYALRRGRSRNQLVNEVIDRTSEYALSFDVELSVRYVRSEDNPADAPSRGDSSGYEPLIFPFDRPWESILNIRSS
;
A
#
# COMPACT_ATOMS: atom_id res chain seq x y z
N MET A 1 16.88 20.64 -3.02
CA MET A 1 17.01 19.58 -2.00
C MET A 1 17.18 20.17 -0.60
N PRO A 2 16.39 19.73 0.39
CA PRO A 2 16.53 20.15 1.79
C PRO A 2 17.94 19.90 2.34
N PRO A 3 18.53 20.81 3.15
CA PRO A 3 19.87 20.61 3.72
C PRO A 3 20.03 19.30 4.50
N ALA A 4 18.99 18.86 5.22
CA ALA A 4 19.00 17.64 6.02
C ALA A 4 19.17 16.35 5.20
N LEU A 5 18.86 16.37 3.90
CA LEU A 5 18.93 15.19 3.03
C LEU A 5 20.20 15.15 2.16
N ARG A 6 21.05 16.18 2.23
CA ARG A 6 22.24 16.28 1.35
C ARG A 6 23.24 15.17 1.62
N ASP A 7 23.52 14.88 2.89
CA ASP A 7 24.46 13.83 3.26
C ASP A 7 23.94 12.44 2.89
N GLU A 8 22.62 12.23 3.01
CA GLU A 8 21.94 10.99 2.63
C GLU A 8 22.10 10.68 1.13
N TYR A 9 22.00 11.69 0.28
CA TYR A 9 22.08 11.52 -1.19
C TYR A 9 23.47 11.82 -1.79
N ALA A 10 24.46 12.16 -0.98
CA ALA A 10 25.79 12.60 -1.44
C ALA A 10 26.55 11.55 -2.27
N TYR A 11 26.20 10.26 -2.13
CA TYR A 11 26.84 9.17 -2.88
C TYR A 11 26.39 9.11 -4.36
N ILE A 12 25.21 9.64 -4.69
CA ILE A 12 24.56 9.45 -5.99
C ILE A 12 25.42 9.94 -7.17
N PRO A 13 26.00 11.16 -7.17
CA PRO A 13 26.79 11.64 -8.31
C PRO A 13 27.98 10.72 -8.65
N ASN A 14 28.67 10.22 -7.62
CA ASN A 14 29.76 9.26 -7.81
C ASN A 14 29.24 7.92 -8.36
N SER A 15 28.12 7.43 -7.86
CA SER A 15 27.51 6.18 -8.31
C SER A 15 26.94 6.23 -9.72
N ILE A 16 26.47 7.38 -10.20
CA ILE A 16 26.06 7.55 -11.60
C ILE A 16 27.25 7.29 -12.54
N THR A 17 28.44 7.79 -12.19
CA THR A 17 29.64 7.68 -13.04
C THR A 17 30.31 6.31 -12.88
N ASN A 18 30.42 5.82 -11.65
CA ASN A 18 31.23 4.63 -11.33
C ASN A 18 30.40 3.37 -11.11
N GLY A 19 29.08 3.47 -11.14
CA GLY A 19 28.13 2.39 -10.83
C GLY A 19 27.66 2.41 -9.38
N PHE A 20 26.43 1.91 -9.18
CA PHE A 20 25.76 1.79 -7.90
C PHE A 20 26.16 0.49 -7.21
N SER A 21 26.59 0.59 -5.95
CA SER A 21 26.73 -0.59 -5.10
C SER A 21 25.36 -1.12 -4.73
N MET A 22 25.11 -2.41 -4.95
CA MET A 22 23.87 -3.08 -4.51
C MET A 22 23.90 -3.45 -3.02
N GLY A 23 24.94 -3.03 -2.31
CA GLY A 23 25.10 -3.18 -0.88
C GLY A 23 26.39 -3.88 -0.47
N PRO A 24 26.58 -4.15 0.84
CA PRO A 24 27.79 -4.76 1.37
C PRO A 24 27.80 -6.27 1.07
N LEU A 25 27.92 -6.61 -0.21
CA LEU A 25 27.89 -7.99 -0.69
C LEU A 25 29.28 -8.63 -0.58
N SER A 26 29.31 -9.87 -0.09
CA SER A 26 30.52 -10.68 -0.10
C SER A 26 30.77 -11.21 -1.50
N LEU A 27 31.96 -10.98 -2.06
CA LEU A 27 32.35 -11.55 -3.35
C LEU A 27 32.50 -13.08 -3.24
N PRO A 28 32.23 -13.83 -4.32
CA PRO A 28 32.31 -15.29 -4.28
C PRO A 28 33.77 -15.74 -4.11
N SER A 29 33.99 -16.69 -3.18
CA SER A 29 35.29 -17.34 -2.97
C SER A 29 35.55 -18.51 -3.92
N SER A 30 34.49 -19.07 -4.50
CA SER A 30 34.51 -20.11 -5.53
C SER A 30 33.32 -19.94 -6.47
N THR A 31 33.40 -20.52 -7.65
CA THR A 31 32.36 -20.34 -8.67
C THR A 31 31.12 -21.16 -8.35
N HIS A 32 29.96 -20.53 -8.52
CA HIS A 32 28.67 -21.13 -8.22
C HIS A 32 27.68 -20.90 -9.35
N PHE A 33 27.17 -22.00 -9.91
CA PHE A 33 26.07 -21.98 -10.88
C PHE A 33 24.84 -22.61 -10.27
N HIS A 34 23.78 -21.81 -10.16
CA HIS A 34 22.47 -22.35 -9.82
C HIS A 34 21.73 -22.77 -11.08
N LYS A 35 21.09 -23.94 -11.02
CA LYS A 35 20.26 -24.43 -12.11
C LYS A 35 19.07 -23.49 -12.32
N ASN A 36 18.85 -23.08 -13.55
CA ASN A 36 17.70 -22.26 -13.93
C ASN A 36 16.37 -22.96 -13.58
N HIS A 37 15.36 -22.15 -13.24
CA HIS A 37 14.03 -22.64 -12.86
C HIS A 37 13.11 -22.90 -14.05
N TYR A 38 13.49 -22.44 -15.24
CA TYR A 38 12.75 -22.67 -16.47
C TYR A 38 13.05 -24.05 -17.07
N LYS A 39 12.13 -24.55 -17.88
CA LYS A 39 12.25 -25.84 -18.58
C LYS A 39 12.79 -25.65 -20.00
N GLU A 40 13.39 -26.70 -20.55
CA GLU A 40 14.06 -26.68 -21.86
C GLU A 40 13.15 -26.26 -23.03
N ASP A 41 11.86 -26.59 -22.96
CA ASP A 41 10.84 -26.19 -23.95
C ASP A 41 10.63 -24.66 -24.03
N ARG A 42 11.17 -23.90 -23.06
CA ARG A 42 11.11 -22.44 -23.01
C ARG A 42 12.42 -21.75 -23.36
N GLN A 43 13.40 -22.48 -23.91
CA GLN A 43 14.72 -21.93 -24.25
C GLN A 43 14.63 -20.78 -25.26
N SER A 44 13.72 -20.85 -26.24
CA SER A 44 13.53 -19.78 -27.23
C SER A 44 13.12 -18.44 -26.61
N SER A 45 12.34 -18.46 -25.52
CA SER A 45 11.99 -17.25 -24.77
C SER A 45 13.21 -16.62 -24.09
N ILE A 46 14.13 -17.45 -23.60
CA ILE A 46 15.39 -17.02 -23.00
C ILE A 46 16.32 -16.44 -24.06
N ASP A 47 16.48 -17.12 -25.19
CA ASP A 47 17.35 -16.66 -26.29
C ASP A 47 16.88 -15.30 -26.85
N ASN A 48 15.56 -15.15 -27.04
CA ASN A 48 14.96 -13.88 -27.45
C ASN A 48 15.19 -12.76 -26.42
N TRP A 49 15.12 -13.07 -25.13
CA TRP A 49 15.39 -12.11 -24.07
C TRP A 49 16.88 -11.75 -23.98
N LEU A 50 17.78 -12.72 -24.14
CA LEU A 50 19.23 -12.51 -24.18
C LEU A 50 19.61 -11.57 -25.32
N SER A 51 19.13 -11.83 -26.55
CA SER A 51 19.37 -10.97 -27.71
C SER A 51 18.95 -9.53 -27.42
N LYS A 52 17.71 -9.33 -26.95
CA LYS A 52 17.20 -7.98 -26.64
C LYS A 52 17.99 -7.29 -25.52
N SER A 53 18.43 -8.05 -24.52
CA SER A 53 19.17 -7.50 -23.38
C SER A 53 20.62 -7.16 -23.74
N LEU A 54 21.22 -7.91 -24.68
CA LEU A 54 22.52 -7.59 -25.27
C LEU A 54 22.43 -6.32 -26.13
N ASP A 55 21.42 -6.25 -27.00
CA ASP A 55 21.20 -5.08 -27.87
C ASP A 55 20.95 -3.80 -27.04
N ALA A 56 20.26 -3.93 -25.91
CA ALA A 56 20.03 -2.82 -24.97
C ALA A 56 21.21 -2.52 -24.03
N GLY A 57 22.28 -3.33 -24.06
CA GLY A 57 23.45 -3.17 -23.18
C GLY A 57 23.20 -3.49 -21.71
N PHE A 58 22.11 -4.19 -21.37
CA PHE A 58 21.79 -4.58 -19.99
C PHE A 58 22.66 -5.73 -19.49
N ILE A 59 23.11 -6.59 -20.40
CA ILE A 59 23.99 -7.72 -20.13
C ILE A 59 25.16 -7.71 -21.12
N ALA A 60 26.26 -8.39 -20.76
CA ALA A 60 27.38 -8.68 -21.65
C ALA A 60 27.66 -10.19 -21.71
N GLY A 61 28.14 -10.67 -22.85
CA GLY A 61 28.45 -12.07 -23.14
C GLY A 61 28.00 -12.47 -24.55
N PRO A 62 27.88 -13.76 -24.86
CA PRO A 62 28.26 -14.90 -24.01
C PRO A 62 29.77 -15.00 -23.83
N PHE A 63 30.21 -15.30 -22.61
CA PHE A 63 31.61 -15.58 -22.30
C PHE A 63 31.82 -17.06 -22.01
N ASP A 64 33.05 -17.52 -22.26
CA ASP A 64 33.48 -18.83 -21.81
C ASP A 64 33.76 -18.82 -20.31
N THR A 65 33.22 -19.82 -19.61
CA THR A 65 33.32 -19.92 -18.15
C THR A 65 34.77 -19.94 -17.66
N ALA A 66 35.63 -20.73 -18.30
CA ALA A 66 37.02 -20.88 -17.88
C ALA A 66 37.81 -19.58 -18.11
N GLN A 67 37.49 -18.86 -19.18
CA GLN A 67 38.10 -17.54 -19.46
C GLN A 67 37.69 -16.51 -18.41
N VAL A 68 36.40 -16.43 -18.07
CA VAL A 68 35.90 -15.49 -17.06
C VAL A 68 36.57 -15.76 -15.71
N GLU A 69 36.63 -17.01 -15.28
CA GLU A 69 37.28 -17.36 -14.01
C GLU A 69 38.78 -17.02 -14.01
N ALA A 70 39.47 -17.25 -15.12
CA ALA A 70 40.89 -16.93 -15.23
C ALA A 70 41.17 -15.43 -15.19
N GLU A 71 40.27 -14.61 -15.75
CA GLU A 71 40.49 -13.16 -15.89
C GLU A 71 40.02 -12.36 -14.66
N ILE A 72 38.82 -12.66 -14.14
CA ILE A 72 38.21 -11.86 -13.06
C ILE A 72 38.01 -12.66 -11.76
N GLY A 73 38.37 -13.94 -11.74
CA GLY A 73 38.22 -14.84 -10.60
C GLY A 73 36.82 -15.44 -10.48
N PRO A 74 36.51 -16.06 -9.33
CA PRO A 74 35.25 -16.76 -9.12
C PRO A 74 34.00 -15.91 -9.37
N ILE A 75 32.91 -16.53 -9.82
CA ILE A 75 31.63 -15.85 -10.11
C ILE A 75 30.44 -16.55 -9.46
N HIS A 76 29.35 -15.82 -9.25
CA HIS A 76 28.07 -16.35 -8.81
C HIS A 76 27.01 -16.11 -9.88
N ALA A 77 26.44 -17.19 -10.41
CA ALA A 77 25.31 -17.13 -11.33
C ALA A 77 24.00 -17.53 -10.62
N SER A 78 23.08 -16.57 -10.51
CA SER A 78 21.73 -16.85 -9.98
C SER A 78 20.84 -17.44 -11.06
N PRO A 79 19.82 -18.22 -10.68
CA PRO A 79 18.97 -18.87 -11.66
C PRO A 79 17.98 -17.88 -12.27
N LEU A 80 17.72 -18.05 -13.56
CA LEU A 80 16.62 -17.40 -14.25
C LEU A 80 15.32 -18.19 -14.06
N GLN A 81 14.21 -17.46 -13.96
CA GLN A 81 12.85 -18.01 -14.01
C GLN A 81 12.01 -17.24 -15.02
N ILE A 82 10.99 -17.92 -15.56
CA ILE A 82 10.02 -17.29 -16.44
C ILE A 82 8.70 -17.15 -15.71
N VAL A 83 8.16 -15.93 -15.67
CA VAL A 83 6.88 -15.61 -15.07
C VAL A 83 5.91 -15.17 -16.17
N ASP A 84 4.85 -15.96 -16.33
CA ASP A 84 3.82 -15.70 -17.33
C ASP A 84 2.80 -14.69 -16.85
N LYS A 85 2.60 -13.65 -17.66
CA LYS A 85 1.44 -12.78 -17.56
C LYS A 85 0.36 -13.34 -18.46
N HIS A 86 -0.80 -13.56 -17.87
CA HIS A 86 -1.99 -14.05 -18.56
C HIS A 86 -3.01 -12.92 -18.75
N ASP A 87 -3.81 -13.00 -19.80
CA ASP A 87 -5.04 -12.24 -19.94
C ASP A 87 -6.18 -12.82 -19.07
N ALA A 88 -7.38 -12.24 -19.19
CA ALA A 88 -8.57 -12.69 -18.47
C ALA A 88 -9.02 -14.12 -18.87
N ASN A 89 -8.62 -14.60 -20.05
CA ASN A 89 -8.96 -15.92 -20.57
C ASN A 89 -7.87 -16.97 -20.28
N GLY A 90 -6.84 -16.61 -19.50
CA GLY A 90 -5.74 -17.50 -19.16
C GLY A 90 -4.71 -17.69 -20.27
N ARG A 91 -4.72 -16.88 -21.32
CA ARG A 91 -3.72 -16.93 -22.40
C ARG A 91 -2.48 -16.13 -22.01
N ILE A 92 -1.29 -16.66 -22.29
CA ILE A 92 -0.03 -15.95 -22.06
C ILE A 92 0.03 -14.75 -23.01
N ILE A 93 0.09 -13.55 -22.44
CA ILE A 93 0.24 -12.28 -23.18
C ILE A 93 1.64 -11.70 -23.08
N LYS A 94 2.41 -12.08 -22.05
CA LYS A 94 3.79 -11.63 -21.88
C LYS A 94 4.55 -12.57 -20.96
N GLU A 95 5.70 -13.03 -21.41
CA GLU A 95 6.66 -13.75 -20.59
C GLU A 95 7.62 -12.75 -19.94
N ARG A 96 7.91 -12.92 -18.65
CA ARG A 96 8.91 -12.12 -17.94
C ARG A 96 10.05 -12.99 -17.48
N ILE A 97 11.24 -12.71 -17.97
CA ILE A 97 12.47 -13.32 -17.46
C ILE A 97 12.85 -12.59 -16.18
N VAL A 98 13.02 -13.34 -15.10
CA VAL A 98 13.30 -12.80 -13.77
C VAL A 98 14.56 -13.45 -13.22
N TYR A 99 15.45 -12.61 -12.72
CA TYR A 99 16.65 -13.02 -12.00
C TYR A 99 16.28 -13.35 -10.54
N ASP A 100 16.47 -14.60 -10.10
CA ASP A 100 16.12 -15.00 -8.73
C ASP A 100 17.28 -14.73 -7.75
N ALA A 101 17.46 -13.45 -7.39
CA ALA A 101 18.45 -13.00 -6.41
C ALA A 101 18.20 -13.52 -4.98
N SER A 102 17.08 -14.19 -4.73
CA SER A 102 16.74 -14.78 -3.43
C SER A 102 17.06 -16.28 -3.36
N TYR A 103 17.62 -16.86 -4.43
CA TYR A 103 18.05 -18.26 -4.42
C TYR A 103 19.52 -18.40 -3.98
N PRO A 104 19.84 -19.42 -3.16
CA PRO A 104 18.94 -20.32 -2.46
C PRO A 104 18.23 -19.65 -1.27
N LYS A 105 16.94 -19.94 -1.09
CA LYS A 105 16.17 -19.38 0.03
C LYS A 105 16.49 -20.08 1.35
N ALA A 106 16.80 -19.31 2.38
CA ALA A 106 16.82 -19.81 3.75
C ALA A 106 15.44 -20.34 4.15
N ARG A 107 15.39 -21.46 4.87
CA ARG A 107 14.14 -22.07 5.34
C ARG A 107 14.12 -22.11 6.86
N PRO A 108 13.03 -21.70 7.51
CA PRO A 108 12.88 -21.85 8.96
C PRO A 108 13.12 -23.30 9.40
N GLY A 109 13.88 -23.49 10.48
CA GLY A 109 14.19 -24.81 11.03
C GLY A 109 15.19 -25.64 10.22
N ARG A 110 15.86 -25.06 9.21
CA ARG A 110 16.97 -25.70 8.48
C ARG A 110 18.23 -24.86 8.60
N PRO A 111 19.43 -25.48 8.53
CA PRO A 111 20.67 -24.72 8.45
C PRO A 111 20.63 -23.79 7.21
N PRO A 112 21.29 -22.62 7.29
CA PRO A 112 21.39 -21.71 6.15
C PRO A 112 22.07 -22.43 4.97
N PRO A 113 21.73 -22.07 3.73
CA PRO A 113 22.42 -22.62 2.57
C PRO A 113 23.93 -22.31 2.67
N PRO A 114 24.82 -23.22 2.22
CA PRO A 114 26.27 -22.99 2.27
C PRO A 114 26.71 -21.71 1.55
N ILE A 115 25.96 -21.34 0.51
CA ILE A 115 26.14 -20.11 -0.25
C ILE A 115 24.90 -19.26 0.01
N PRO A 116 25.04 -18.08 0.64
CA PRO A 116 23.90 -17.19 0.84
C PRO A 116 23.41 -16.67 -0.52
N SER A 117 22.09 -16.50 -0.65
CA SER A 117 21.55 -15.71 -1.76
C SER A 117 22.02 -14.26 -1.69
N ILE A 118 21.99 -13.55 -2.81
CA ILE A 118 22.38 -12.13 -2.85
C ILE A 118 21.47 -11.32 -1.91
N ASN A 119 20.15 -11.51 -2.02
CA ASN A 119 19.20 -10.77 -1.21
C ASN A 119 19.28 -11.06 0.30
N SER A 120 19.72 -12.27 0.70
CA SER A 120 19.89 -12.57 2.13
C SER A 120 21.03 -11.81 2.80
N GLN A 121 21.91 -11.17 2.03
CA GLN A 121 23.01 -10.34 2.55
C GLN A 121 22.63 -8.86 2.69
N ILE A 122 21.49 -8.44 2.12
CA ILE A 122 21.08 -7.05 2.04
C ILE A 122 19.98 -6.80 3.07
N ARG A 123 20.20 -5.81 3.94
CA ARG A 123 19.14 -5.28 4.81
C ARG A 123 18.36 -4.23 4.04
N LYS A 124 17.04 -4.38 3.97
CA LYS A 124 16.18 -3.49 3.18
C LYS A 124 16.13 -2.08 3.79
N GLU A 125 16.25 -2.01 5.10
CA GLU A 125 16.15 -0.80 5.91
C GLU A 125 17.31 0.18 5.63
N ASP A 126 18.42 -0.31 5.09
CA ASP A 126 19.59 0.48 4.71
C ASP A 126 19.38 1.25 3.38
N TYR A 127 18.24 1.07 2.69
CA TYR A 127 17.92 1.72 1.41
C TYR A 127 16.53 2.38 1.44
N PRO A 128 16.35 3.44 2.25
CA PRO A 128 15.11 4.20 2.25
C PRO A 128 14.94 4.99 0.94
N CYS A 129 13.70 5.29 0.59
CA CYS A 129 13.30 6.21 -0.47
C CYS A 129 11.86 6.65 -0.21
N GLU A 130 11.45 7.79 -0.76
CA GLU A 130 10.05 8.19 -0.69
C GLU A 130 9.22 7.48 -1.75
N TRP A 131 8.02 7.05 -1.35
CA TRP A 131 7.02 6.53 -2.29
C TRP A 131 5.75 7.33 -2.19
N PHE A 132 5.38 8.00 -3.27
CA PHE A 132 4.14 8.74 -3.35
C PHE A 132 2.97 7.80 -3.66
N THR A 133 2.37 7.29 -2.61
CA THR A 133 1.27 6.32 -2.67
C THR A 133 -0.02 6.93 -3.19
N ALA A 134 -0.95 6.08 -3.63
CA ALA A 134 -2.30 6.53 -4.00
C ALA A 134 -3.05 7.22 -2.85
N ALA A 135 -2.72 6.92 -1.60
CA ALA A 135 -3.29 7.63 -0.44
C ALA A 135 -2.76 9.07 -0.36
N GLU A 136 -1.48 9.30 -0.64
CA GLU A 136 -0.91 10.65 -0.70
C GLU A 136 -1.39 11.39 -1.95
N THR A 137 -1.61 10.70 -3.09
CA THR A 137 -2.28 11.30 -4.25
C THR A 137 -3.68 11.80 -3.88
N LYS A 138 -4.45 10.99 -3.13
CA LYS A 138 -5.76 11.42 -2.60
C LYS A 138 -5.63 12.70 -1.77
N ILE A 139 -4.67 12.76 -0.85
CA ILE A 139 -4.46 13.93 0.02
C ILE A 139 -4.04 15.16 -0.81
N LEU A 140 -3.10 15.00 -1.74
CA LEU A 140 -2.63 16.04 -2.65
C LEU A 140 -3.79 16.69 -3.40
N ILE A 141 -4.66 15.89 -4.01
CA ILE A 141 -5.78 16.44 -4.80
C ILE A 141 -6.81 17.09 -3.88
N ARG A 142 -7.06 16.53 -2.68
CA ARG A 142 -7.95 17.13 -1.67
C ARG A 142 -7.52 18.54 -1.27
N SER A 143 -6.21 18.78 -1.12
CA SER A 143 -5.64 20.07 -0.70
C SER A 143 -5.18 20.97 -1.85
N ALA A 144 -5.14 20.47 -3.09
CA ALA A 144 -4.71 21.24 -4.24
C ALA A 144 -5.64 22.45 -4.49
N PRO A 145 -5.10 23.60 -4.91
CA PRO A 145 -5.92 24.75 -5.25
C PRO A 145 -6.81 24.45 -6.46
N PRO A 146 -7.97 25.13 -6.61
CA PRO A 146 -8.93 24.84 -7.67
C PRO A 146 -8.37 24.95 -9.09
N HIS A 147 -7.31 25.72 -9.31
CA HIS A 147 -6.65 25.89 -10.62
C HIS A 147 -5.49 24.92 -10.87
N ALA A 148 -5.14 24.04 -9.92
CA ALA A 148 -4.02 23.13 -10.07
C ALA A 148 -4.18 22.22 -11.30
N ARG A 149 -3.08 21.91 -11.97
CA ARG A 149 -3.06 20.96 -13.09
C ARG A 149 -1.97 19.93 -12.88
N PHE A 150 -2.14 18.77 -13.51
CA PHE A 150 -1.31 17.61 -13.29
C PHE A 150 -0.77 17.09 -14.62
N ALA A 151 0.46 16.63 -14.61
CA ALA A 151 1.07 15.89 -15.71
C ALA A 151 1.80 14.69 -15.12
N GLY A 152 2.11 13.69 -15.94
CA GLY A 152 2.80 12.51 -15.46
C GLY A 152 3.58 11.83 -16.56
N PHE A 153 4.62 11.09 -16.17
CA PHE A 153 5.49 10.37 -17.08
C PHE A 153 6.03 9.10 -16.40
N ASP A 154 6.30 8.07 -17.20
CA ASP A 154 6.91 6.79 -16.78
C ASP A 154 8.36 6.76 -17.26
N LEU A 155 9.29 6.33 -16.41
CA LEU A 155 10.68 6.11 -16.82
C LEU A 155 10.80 4.80 -17.62
N LYS A 156 11.50 4.85 -18.75
CA LYS A 156 11.76 3.67 -19.58
C LYS A 156 12.68 2.70 -18.84
N ASP A 157 12.47 1.39 -19.01
CA ASP A 157 13.36 0.34 -18.46
C ASP A 157 13.79 0.60 -17.00
N ALA A 158 12.80 0.82 -16.13
CA ALA A 158 12.99 1.09 -14.71
C ALA A 158 14.05 0.20 -14.05
N PHE A 159 14.81 0.76 -13.10
CA PHE A 159 16.02 0.17 -12.49
C PHE A 159 17.21 -0.06 -13.44
N GLN A 160 16.98 -0.47 -14.69
CA GLN A 160 18.00 -0.81 -15.67
C GLN A 160 18.73 0.42 -16.24
N GLN A 161 18.24 1.62 -15.94
CA GLN A 161 18.97 2.87 -16.20
C GLN A 161 20.13 3.12 -15.21
N LEU A 162 20.20 2.36 -14.10
CA LEU A 162 21.30 2.47 -13.15
C LEU A 162 22.37 1.41 -13.41
N GLY A 163 23.63 1.81 -13.61
CA GLY A 163 24.73 0.87 -13.78
C GLY A 163 25.10 0.17 -12.46
N ASN A 164 25.38 -1.13 -12.51
CA ASN A 164 25.95 -1.87 -11.38
C ASN A 164 27.43 -1.51 -11.21
N LEU A 165 27.86 -1.34 -9.96
CA LEU A 165 29.26 -1.16 -9.59
C LEU A 165 30.11 -2.30 -10.19
N PRO A 166 31.14 -2.01 -11.01
CA PRO A 166 31.91 -3.03 -11.73
C PRO A 166 32.49 -4.12 -10.83
N SER A 167 32.97 -3.77 -9.64
CA SER A 167 33.56 -4.72 -8.69
C SER A 167 32.56 -5.76 -8.16
N GLN A 168 31.25 -5.49 -8.22
CA GLN A 168 30.20 -6.42 -7.77
C GLN A 168 29.63 -7.28 -8.89
N ARG A 169 29.96 -7.01 -10.16
CA ARG A 169 29.35 -7.72 -11.32
C ARG A 169 29.62 -9.22 -11.34
N ARG A 170 30.68 -9.68 -10.67
CA ARG A 170 30.98 -11.11 -10.43
C ARG A 170 29.88 -11.84 -9.65
N LEU A 171 28.99 -11.11 -8.95
CA LEU A 171 27.82 -11.64 -8.26
C LEU A 171 26.56 -11.67 -9.12
N PHE A 172 26.59 -10.98 -10.27
CA PHE A 172 25.43 -10.72 -11.10
C PHE A 172 25.51 -11.46 -12.43
N CYS A 173 25.93 -12.73 -12.39
CA CYS A 173 26.03 -13.56 -13.58
C CYS A 173 24.77 -14.39 -13.80
N ILE A 174 24.56 -14.83 -15.03
CA ILE A 174 23.60 -15.87 -15.40
C ILE A 174 24.33 -16.91 -16.25
N ASN A 175 23.97 -18.18 -16.07
CA ASN A 175 24.48 -19.28 -16.87
C ASN A 175 23.34 -19.83 -17.75
N VAL A 176 23.52 -19.76 -19.07
CA VAL A 176 22.58 -20.32 -20.06
C VAL A 176 23.38 -21.15 -21.05
N LEU A 177 23.06 -22.44 -21.15
CA LEU A 177 23.73 -23.39 -22.05
C LEU A 177 25.27 -23.36 -21.90
N ASP A 178 25.74 -23.36 -20.65
CA ASP A 178 27.16 -23.32 -20.26
C ASP A 178 27.93 -22.08 -20.75
N ARG A 179 27.19 -21.01 -21.08
CA ARG A 179 27.73 -19.68 -21.38
C ARG A 179 27.35 -18.70 -20.29
N ILE A 180 28.33 -17.87 -19.93
CA ILE A 180 28.16 -16.85 -18.90
C ILE A 180 27.76 -15.53 -19.52
N TYR A 181 26.74 -14.90 -18.93
CA TYR A 181 26.42 -13.50 -19.19
C TYR A 181 26.48 -12.72 -17.89
N VAL A 182 27.00 -11.50 -17.96
CA VAL A 182 27.17 -10.60 -16.82
C VAL A 182 26.10 -9.51 -16.88
N TRP A 183 25.36 -9.31 -15.80
CA TRP A 183 24.32 -8.29 -15.72
C TRP A 183 24.92 -6.94 -15.30
N LEU A 184 24.81 -5.94 -16.18
CA LEU A 184 25.55 -4.69 -16.08
C LEU A 184 24.79 -3.57 -15.37
N VAL A 185 23.46 -3.65 -15.35
CA VAL A 185 22.56 -2.60 -14.84
C VAL A 185 21.66 -3.10 -13.71
N GLY A 186 20.86 -2.22 -13.11
CA GLY A 186 19.96 -2.55 -12.02
C GLY A 186 19.07 -3.75 -12.32
N ILE A 187 19.00 -4.67 -11.36
CA ILE A 187 18.35 -5.98 -11.54
C ILE A 187 17.03 -5.99 -10.80
N PHE A 188 15.92 -6.21 -11.52
CA PHE A 188 14.62 -6.45 -10.90
C PHE A 188 14.69 -7.63 -9.93
N GLY A 189 14.27 -7.40 -8.70
CA GLY A 189 14.23 -8.43 -7.66
C GLY A 189 15.38 -8.37 -6.65
N LEU A 190 16.40 -7.53 -6.85
CA LEU A 190 17.37 -7.21 -5.80
C LEU A 190 16.69 -6.44 -4.65
N THR A 191 17.10 -6.70 -3.41
CA THR A 191 16.52 -6.03 -2.23
C THR A 191 16.78 -4.51 -2.23
N SER A 192 17.98 -4.08 -2.63
CA SER A 192 18.42 -2.68 -2.57
C SER A 192 18.00 -1.82 -3.77
N ILE A 193 17.71 -2.43 -4.93
CA ILE A 193 17.54 -1.70 -6.20
C ILE A 193 16.39 -0.70 -6.15
N CYS A 194 15.28 -1.05 -5.49
CA CYS A 194 14.12 -0.15 -5.37
C CYS A 194 14.48 1.10 -4.58
N GLY A 195 15.29 0.97 -3.52
CA GLY A 195 15.73 2.10 -2.71
C GLY A 195 16.75 2.97 -3.44
N LEU A 196 17.73 2.36 -4.11
CA LEU A 196 18.74 3.10 -4.90
C LEU A 196 18.10 3.89 -6.05
N PHE A 197 17.19 3.25 -6.79
CA PHE A 197 16.44 3.92 -7.85
C PHE A 197 15.47 4.95 -7.31
N GLY A 198 14.76 4.64 -6.23
CA GLY A 198 13.87 5.57 -5.55
C GLY A 198 14.63 6.82 -5.09
N ALA A 199 15.81 6.67 -4.49
CA ALA A 199 16.65 7.79 -4.10
C ALA A 199 17.06 8.67 -5.29
N CYS A 200 17.38 8.09 -6.44
CA CYS A 200 17.65 8.87 -7.66
C CYS A 200 16.40 9.62 -8.15
N CYS A 201 15.22 9.00 -8.03
CA CYS A 201 13.93 9.64 -8.34
C CYS A 201 13.58 10.76 -7.35
N ASP A 202 13.88 10.60 -6.06
CA ASP A 202 13.74 11.63 -5.02
C ASP A 202 14.58 12.86 -5.40
N VAL A 203 15.86 12.65 -5.74
CA VAL A 203 16.76 13.73 -6.19
C VAL A 203 16.21 14.42 -7.45
N THR A 204 15.63 13.64 -8.37
CA THR A 204 15.00 14.17 -9.59
C THR A 204 13.81 15.07 -9.26
N CYS A 205 12.96 14.66 -8.29
CA CYS A 205 11.86 15.48 -7.82
C CYS A 205 12.36 16.81 -7.24
N PHE A 206 13.36 16.76 -6.36
CA PHE A 206 13.96 17.98 -5.78
C PHE A 206 14.62 18.89 -6.81
N PHE A 207 15.21 18.31 -7.86
CA PHE A 207 15.81 19.04 -8.96
C PHE A 207 14.74 19.80 -9.76
N LEU A 208 13.65 19.13 -10.14
CA LEU A 208 12.55 19.76 -10.87
C LEU A 208 11.86 20.84 -10.04
N GLU A 209 11.60 20.60 -8.75
CA GLU A 209 11.01 21.60 -7.86
C GLU A 209 11.91 22.84 -7.65
N LEU A 210 13.23 22.66 -7.73
CA LEU A 210 14.18 23.77 -7.69
C LEU A 210 14.16 24.59 -8.98
N LEU A 211 14.12 23.93 -10.13
CA LEU A 211 14.12 24.59 -11.44
C LEU A 211 12.80 25.28 -11.76
N PHE A 212 11.69 24.74 -11.27
CA PHE A 212 10.36 25.14 -11.67
C PHE A 212 9.53 25.55 -10.45
N PRO A 213 9.47 26.86 -10.14
CA PRO A 213 8.66 27.36 -9.04
C PRO A 213 7.20 26.92 -9.16
N LEU A 214 6.58 26.66 -8.00
CA LEU A 214 5.19 26.21 -7.83
C LEU A 214 4.89 24.80 -8.35
N LEU A 215 5.90 24.02 -8.75
CA LEU A 215 5.72 22.59 -8.95
C LEU A 215 5.89 21.82 -7.64
N LEU A 216 5.15 20.73 -7.55
CA LEU A 216 5.41 19.62 -6.64
C LEU A 216 5.56 18.38 -7.53
N THR A 217 6.71 17.72 -7.46
CA THR A 217 6.96 16.50 -8.21
C THR A 217 7.12 15.34 -7.25
N LYS A 218 6.40 14.26 -7.53
CA LYS A 218 6.41 13.06 -6.71
C LYS A 218 6.42 11.83 -7.59
N HIS A 219 6.86 10.70 -7.05
CA HIS A 219 6.95 9.47 -7.82
C HIS A 219 6.54 8.25 -6.99
N TYR A 220 6.08 7.22 -7.69
CA TYR A 220 5.89 5.89 -7.16
C TYR A 220 6.61 4.91 -8.08
N VAL A 221 7.75 4.40 -7.61
CA VAL A 221 8.69 3.66 -8.46
C VAL A 221 9.04 4.52 -9.68
N ASP A 222 8.70 4.07 -10.89
CA ASP A 222 8.96 4.68 -12.19
C ASP A 222 7.85 5.64 -12.66
N ASP A 223 6.69 5.66 -11.99
CA ASP A 223 5.57 6.54 -12.31
C ASP A 223 5.74 7.90 -11.61
N PHE A 224 5.98 8.97 -12.36
CA PHE A 224 6.05 10.34 -11.85
C PHE A 224 4.72 11.08 -12.03
N LEU A 225 4.36 11.86 -11.02
CA LEU A 225 3.27 12.83 -11.03
C LEU A 225 3.83 14.22 -10.72
N VAL A 226 3.54 15.16 -11.61
CA VAL A 226 3.90 16.57 -11.47
C VAL A 226 2.61 17.35 -11.25
N ALA A 227 2.51 18.05 -10.12
CA ALA A 227 1.45 19.00 -9.85
C ALA A 227 1.97 20.42 -10.04
N ASP A 228 1.24 21.22 -10.81
CA ASP A 228 1.52 22.65 -11.01
C ASP A 228 0.46 23.48 -10.30
N PHE A 229 0.90 24.28 -9.33
CA PHE A 229 0.05 25.15 -8.52
C PHE A 229 0.04 26.61 -8.99
N ALA A 230 0.69 26.92 -10.12
CA ALA A 230 0.71 28.27 -10.65
C ALA A 230 -0.72 28.81 -10.91
N PRO A 231 -1.12 29.94 -10.29
CA PRO A 231 -2.41 30.54 -10.60
C PRO A 231 -2.44 31.09 -12.03
N PRO A 232 -3.63 31.29 -12.65
CA PRO A 232 -3.75 31.85 -14.00
C PRO A 232 -3.07 33.22 -14.18
N SER A 233 -2.88 33.98 -13.09
CA SER A 233 -2.19 35.27 -13.10
C SER A 233 -0.65 35.16 -13.01
N SER A 234 -0.12 33.96 -12.83
CA SER A 234 1.32 33.71 -12.70
C SER A 234 2.02 33.77 -14.05
N PRO A 235 3.28 34.22 -14.14
CA PRO A 235 4.10 34.08 -15.35
C PRO A 235 4.34 32.61 -15.75
N HIS A 236 3.99 31.65 -14.89
CA HIS A 236 4.11 30.22 -15.13
C HIS A 236 2.79 29.54 -15.54
N ALA A 237 1.69 30.29 -15.66
CA ALA A 237 0.37 29.76 -15.97
C ALA A 237 0.34 28.92 -17.26
N ASP A 238 1.16 29.25 -18.26
CA ASP A 238 1.20 28.54 -19.55
C ASP A 238 2.50 27.74 -19.76
N ARG A 239 3.24 27.41 -18.68
CA ARG A 239 4.48 26.61 -18.79
C ARG A 239 4.19 25.29 -19.52
N PRO A 240 4.82 25.01 -20.67
CA PRO A 240 4.60 23.75 -21.37
C PRO A 240 5.25 22.58 -20.63
N PHE A 241 4.57 21.43 -20.61
CA PHE A 241 5.06 20.21 -19.96
C PHE A 241 6.36 19.70 -20.61
N ASP A 242 6.58 19.97 -21.91
CA ASP A 242 7.79 19.57 -22.62
C ASP A 242 9.07 20.17 -22.04
N LEU A 243 9.01 21.34 -21.40
CA LEU A 243 10.16 21.90 -20.68
C LEU A 243 10.55 21.04 -19.47
N ILE A 244 9.57 20.45 -18.80
CA ILE A 244 9.80 19.54 -17.67
C ILE A 244 10.43 18.25 -18.19
N LEU A 245 9.87 17.67 -19.26
CA LEU A 245 10.45 16.46 -19.87
C LEU A 245 11.86 16.71 -20.42
N HIS A 246 12.14 17.90 -20.95
CA HIS A 246 13.49 18.27 -21.36
C HIS A 246 14.46 18.26 -20.18
N ALA A 247 14.09 18.91 -19.07
CA ALA A 247 14.91 18.90 -17.85
C ALA A 247 15.13 17.49 -17.29
N VAL A 248 14.12 16.61 -17.34
CA VAL A 248 14.26 15.19 -16.94
C VAL A 248 15.28 14.46 -17.81
N ARG A 249 15.26 14.70 -19.13
CA ARG A 249 16.22 14.11 -20.07
C ARG A 249 17.62 14.68 -19.89
N GLU A 250 17.74 15.98 -19.66
CA GLU A 250 19.03 16.64 -19.35
C GLU A 250 19.63 16.13 -18.03
N PHE A 251 18.78 15.78 -17.06
CA PHE A 251 19.21 15.13 -15.82
C PHE A 251 19.80 13.73 -16.06
N GLY A 252 19.49 13.10 -17.20
CA GLY A 252 20.06 11.82 -17.63
C GLY A 252 19.05 10.68 -17.72
N TRP A 253 17.75 10.93 -17.52
CA TRP A 253 16.73 9.90 -17.60
C TRP A 253 16.18 9.69 -19.01
N GLU A 254 15.99 8.43 -19.38
CA GLU A 254 15.14 8.03 -20.49
C GLU A 254 13.68 7.94 -20.03
N VAL A 255 12.83 8.77 -20.62
CA VAL A 255 11.37 8.74 -20.41
C VAL A 255 10.73 7.79 -21.43
N HIS A 256 9.73 7.02 -20.99
CA HIS A 256 8.99 6.14 -21.87
C HIS A 256 8.28 6.94 -22.99
N PRO A 257 8.40 6.55 -24.27
CA PRO A 257 7.98 7.37 -25.40
C PRO A 257 6.48 7.61 -25.50
N GLU A 258 5.65 6.76 -24.91
CA GLU A 258 4.18 6.81 -25.03
C GLU A 258 3.43 6.88 -23.70
N LYS A 259 4.14 6.71 -22.56
CA LYS A 259 3.49 6.61 -21.26
C LYS A 259 3.69 7.91 -20.49
N PHE A 260 3.04 8.94 -20.97
CA PHE A 260 2.96 10.21 -20.29
C PHE A 260 1.62 10.85 -20.61
N PHE A 261 1.26 11.85 -19.82
CA PHE A 261 0.15 12.74 -20.12
C PHE A 261 0.58 14.16 -19.78
N SER A 262 0.21 15.09 -20.65
CA SER A 262 0.48 16.52 -20.44
C SER A 262 -0.51 17.10 -19.43
N TRP A 263 -0.39 18.41 -19.17
CA TRP A 263 -1.24 19.14 -18.24
C TRP A 263 -2.72 18.85 -18.43
N THR A 264 -3.33 18.30 -17.39
CA THR A 264 -4.74 17.93 -17.33
C THR A 264 -5.26 18.09 -15.91
N ARG A 265 -6.57 18.08 -15.76
CA ARG A 265 -7.27 18.03 -14.48
C ARG A 265 -7.97 16.69 -14.24
N GLN A 266 -7.89 15.80 -15.23
CA GLN A 266 -8.37 14.44 -15.19
C GLN A 266 -7.28 13.49 -15.67
N PHE A 267 -6.89 12.52 -14.85
CA PHE A 267 -5.77 11.64 -15.18
C PHE A 267 -5.89 10.28 -14.50
N THR A 268 -5.23 9.28 -15.08
CA THR A 268 -5.06 7.97 -14.43
C THR A 268 -3.69 7.88 -13.78
N PHE A 269 -3.65 7.62 -12.47
CA PHE A 269 -2.39 7.42 -11.74
C PHE A 269 -2.57 6.32 -10.69
N LEU A 270 -1.61 5.39 -10.62
CA LEU A 270 -1.64 4.22 -9.74
C LEU A 270 -2.91 3.38 -9.84
N GLY A 271 -3.58 3.42 -11.00
CA GLY A 271 -4.79 2.67 -11.32
C GLY A 271 -6.08 3.22 -10.72
N PHE A 272 -6.08 4.50 -10.35
CA PHE A 272 -7.27 5.30 -10.12
C PHE A 272 -7.39 6.37 -11.20
N GLU A 273 -8.62 6.67 -11.59
CA GLU A 273 -9.00 7.85 -12.35
C GLU A 273 -9.24 8.97 -11.32
N TRP A 274 -8.44 10.02 -11.41
CA TRP A 274 -8.51 11.19 -10.54
C TRP A 274 -9.10 12.35 -11.34
N ASP A 275 -10.14 12.97 -10.79
CA ASP A 275 -10.81 14.11 -11.40
C ASP A 275 -10.80 15.29 -10.42
N ALA A 276 -9.98 16.29 -10.74
CA ALA A 276 -9.85 17.51 -9.94
C ALA A 276 -11.00 18.49 -10.21
N ASP A 277 -11.76 18.34 -11.30
CA ASP A 277 -12.93 19.16 -11.62
C ASP A 277 -14.16 18.70 -10.86
N SER A 278 -14.48 17.41 -10.94
CA SER A 278 -15.58 16.81 -10.15
C SER A 278 -15.18 16.47 -8.72
N ARG A 279 -13.91 16.70 -8.35
CA ARG A 279 -13.36 16.40 -7.02
C ARG A 279 -13.67 14.96 -6.63
N SER A 280 -13.35 14.02 -7.51
CA SER A 280 -13.65 12.60 -7.30
C SER A 280 -12.49 11.69 -7.68
N ALA A 281 -12.51 10.47 -7.15
CA ALA A 281 -11.57 9.43 -7.51
C ALA A 281 -12.31 8.11 -7.72
N THR A 282 -12.03 7.44 -8.85
CA THR A 282 -12.68 6.20 -9.25
C THR A 282 -11.63 5.11 -9.50
N LEU A 283 -11.90 3.88 -9.06
CA LEU A 283 -11.06 2.74 -9.42
C LEU A 283 -11.19 2.48 -10.92
N THR A 284 -10.06 2.41 -11.65
CA THR A 284 -10.10 2.13 -13.09
C THR A 284 -10.88 0.84 -13.40
N GLN A 285 -11.67 0.87 -14.48
CA GLN A 285 -12.48 -0.28 -14.91
C GLN A 285 -11.64 -1.56 -15.06
N LYS A 286 -10.42 -1.41 -15.60
CA LYS A 286 -9.45 -2.51 -15.74
C LYS A 286 -9.09 -3.17 -14.40
N LYS A 287 -8.88 -2.38 -13.33
CA LYS A 287 -8.61 -2.94 -11.99
C LYS A 287 -9.87 -3.52 -11.37
N GLN A 288 -11.02 -2.88 -11.53
CA GLN A 288 -12.30 -3.40 -11.04
C GLN A 288 -12.60 -4.79 -11.61
N THR A 289 -12.56 -4.95 -12.94
CA THR A 289 -12.75 -6.26 -13.60
C THR A 289 -11.72 -7.29 -13.12
N LYS A 290 -10.44 -6.90 -13.01
CA LYS A 290 -9.38 -7.79 -12.53
C LYS A 290 -9.62 -8.27 -11.09
N PHE A 291 -10.02 -7.37 -10.20
CA PHE A 291 -10.21 -7.68 -8.78
C PHE A 291 -11.46 -8.52 -8.57
N LEU A 292 -12.56 -8.19 -9.25
CA LEU A 292 -13.77 -9.01 -9.28
C LEU A 292 -13.49 -10.42 -9.81
N GLY A 293 -12.70 -10.54 -10.89
CA GLY A 293 -12.28 -11.83 -11.42
C GLY A 293 -11.51 -12.69 -10.41
N LYS A 294 -10.60 -12.09 -9.64
CA LYS A 294 -9.89 -12.81 -8.55
C LYS A 294 -10.84 -13.29 -7.46
N LEU A 295 -11.80 -12.46 -7.06
CA LEU A 295 -12.80 -12.81 -6.05
C LEU A 295 -13.68 -13.98 -6.51
N ILE A 296 -14.19 -13.92 -7.74
CA ILE A 296 -15.02 -14.98 -8.32
C ILE A 296 -14.21 -16.29 -8.42
N ALA A 297 -12.98 -16.23 -8.92
CA ALA A 297 -12.11 -17.39 -9.02
C ALA A 297 -11.86 -18.03 -7.64
N LEU A 298 -11.57 -17.21 -6.62
CA LEU A 298 -11.33 -17.69 -5.27
C LEU A 298 -12.62 -18.27 -4.62
N ASN A 299 -13.78 -17.66 -4.86
CA ASN A 299 -15.07 -18.14 -4.37
C ASN A 299 -15.47 -19.51 -4.98
N ASN A 300 -15.07 -19.75 -6.23
CA ASN A 300 -15.35 -21.00 -6.96
C ASN A 300 -14.28 -22.08 -6.71
N SER A 301 -13.18 -21.74 -6.04
CA SER A 301 -12.11 -22.68 -5.75
C SER A 301 -12.46 -23.57 -4.54
N HIS A 302 -12.09 -24.84 -4.62
CA HIS A 302 -12.27 -25.79 -3.51
C HIS A 302 -11.27 -25.54 -2.37
N ASP A 303 -10.02 -25.24 -2.73
CA ASP A 303 -8.95 -24.88 -1.83
C ASP A 303 -8.15 -23.69 -2.40
N VAL A 304 -7.33 -23.06 -1.56
CA VAL A 304 -6.54 -21.87 -1.91
C VAL A 304 -5.13 -21.96 -1.35
N SER A 305 -4.17 -21.34 -2.04
CA SER A 305 -2.79 -21.14 -1.57
C SER A 305 -2.64 -19.80 -0.85
N GLU A 306 -1.60 -19.67 -0.03
CA GLU A 306 -1.25 -18.39 0.61
C GLU A 306 -1.07 -17.27 -0.43
N LYS A 307 -0.46 -17.58 -1.58
CA LYS A 307 -0.20 -16.61 -2.66
C LYS A 307 -1.49 -16.06 -3.26
N GLU A 308 -2.49 -16.92 -3.45
CA GLU A 308 -3.81 -16.51 -3.95
C GLU A 308 -4.51 -15.58 -2.95
N VAL A 309 -4.53 -15.95 -1.67
CA VAL A 309 -5.12 -15.14 -0.60
C VAL A 309 -4.39 -13.80 -0.43
N ALA A 310 -3.05 -13.81 -0.39
CA ALA A 310 -2.25 -12.59 -0.28
C ALA A 310 -2.43 -11.65 -1.48
N SER A 311 -2.53 -12.21 -2.69
CA SER A 311 -2.80 -11.45 -3.92
C SER A 311 -4.19 -10.82 -3.91
N LEU A 312 -5.20 -11.51 -3.36
CA LEU A 312 -6.54 -10.96 -3.19
C LEU A 312 -6.56 -9.85 -2.14
N ILE A 313 -5.98 -10.09 -0.96
CA ILE A 313 -5.86 -9.09 0.12
C ILE A 313 -5.22 -7.81 -0.42
N GLY A 314 -4.09 -7.90 -1.13
CA GLY A 314 -3.44 -6.72 -1.71
C GLY A 314 -4.32 -5.96 -2.71
N SER A 315 -5.19 -6.68 -3.44
CA SER A 315 -6.14 -6.08 -4.37
C SER A 315 -7.24 -5.31 -3.64
N CYS A 316 -7.85 -5.90 -2.61
CA CYS A 316 -8.88 -5.23 -1.81
C CYS A 316 -8.30 -4.08 -0.97
N GLN A 317 -7.09 -4.24 -0.41
CA GLN A 317 -6.38 -3.15 0.29
C GLN A 317 -6.14 -1.95 -0.62
N HIS A 318 -5.81 -2.19 -1.90
CA HIS A 318 -5.66 -1.12 -2.86
C HIS A 318 -6.97 -0.33 -3.01
N VAL A 319 -8.12 -1.01 -3.11
CA VAL A 319 -9.44 -0.35 -3.18
C VAL A 319 -9.77 0.44 -1.92
N CYS A 320 -9.32 0.00 -0.75
CA CYS A 320 -9.48 0.70 0.52
C CYS A 320 -8.76 2.06 0.62
N VAL A 321 -8.03 2.49 -0.43
CA VAL A 321 -7.54 3.88 -0.57
C VAL A 321 -8.72 4.84 -0.78
N ILE A 322 -9.68 4.47 -1.63
CA ILE A 322 -10.86 5.30 -1.91
C ILE A 322 -12.11 4.82 -1.14
N ALA A 323 -12.24 3.51 -0.90
CA ALA A 323 -13.33 2.92 -0.12
C ALA A 323 -12.87 2.59 1.32
N THR A 324 -12.60 3.60 2.13
CA THR A 324 -12.00 3.44 3.47
C THR A 324 -12.87 2.62 4.44
N HIS A 325 -14.20 2.74 4.35
CA HIS A 325 -15.17 1.96 5.13
C HIS A 325 -15.01 0.44 4.93
N ARG A 326 -14.41 -0.02 3.82
CA ARG A 326 -14.20 -1.44 3.53
C ARG A 326 -12.99 -2.04 4.25
N ARG A 327 -12.18 -1.26 4.97
CA ARG A 327 -10.97 -1.77 5.66
C ARG A 327 -11.29 -2.81 6.73
N SER A 328 -12.47 -2.73 7.35
CA SER A 328 -13.01 -3.69 8.31
C SER A 328 -13.25 -5.07 7.68
N LYS A 329 -13.53 -5.12 6.36
CA LYS A 329 -13.88 -6.31 5.58
C LYS A 329 -12.66 -7.08 5.06
N LEU A 330 -11.58 -7.18 5.84
CA LEU A 330 -10.37 -7.93 5.44
C LEU A 330 -9.87 -8.92 6.49
N ASN A 331 -10.56 -9.01 7.62
CA ASN A 331 -10.07 -9.73 8.78
C ASN A 331 -10.16 -11.24 8.61
N ALA A 332 -11.22 -11.76 7.98
CA ALA A 332 -11.32 -13.19 7.73
C ALA A 332 -10.21 -13.64 6.77
N LEU A 333 -9.99 -12.90 5.68
CA LEU A 333 -8.90 -13.17 4.74
C LEU A 333 -7.51 -13.06 5.40
N TYR A 334 -7.29 -12.07 6.28
CA TYR A 334 -6.03 -12.00 7.04
C TYR A 334 -5.84 -13.18 7.98
N ARG A 335 -6.88 -13.62 8.70
CA ARG A 335 -6.82 -14.81 9.56
C ARG A 335 -6.50 -16.06 8.73
N LEU A 336 -7.16 -16.23 7.59
CA LEU A 336 -6.88 -17.31 6.66
C LEU A 336 -5.44 -17.28 6.19
N ARG A 337 -4.92 -16.12 5.74
CA ARG A 337 -3.53 -15.97 5.34
C ARG A 337 -2.57 -16.32 6.49
N ASN A 338 -2.83 -15.84 7.69
CA ASN A 338 -1.98 -16.11 8.85
C ASN A 338 -1.99 -17.59 9.25
N SER A 339 -3.03 -18.34 8.92
CA SER A 339 -3.06 -19.79 9.16
C SER A 339 -1.97 -20.55 8.37
N PHE A 340 -1.42 -19.97 7.29
CA PHE A 340 -0.31 -20.56 6.53
C PHE A 340 1.06 -20.35 7.19
N ILE A 341 1.18 -19.54 8.24
CA ILE A 341 2.47 -19.31 8.91
C ILE A 341 3.05 -20.66 9.40
N GLY A 342 4.31 -20.92 9.08
CA GLY A 342 4.99 -22.19 9.39
C GLY A 342 4.60 -23.37 8.48
N SER A 343 3.68 -23.19 7.54
CA SER A 343 3.29 -24.23 6.58
C SER A 343 4.28 -24.32 5.40
N HIS A 344 4.25 -25.44 4.68
CA HIS A 344 5.04 -25.62 3.46
C HIS A 344 4.52 -24.71 2.34
N SER A 345 5.38 -24.26 1.42
CA SER A 345 4.98 -23.31 0.36
C SER A 345 3.96 -23.88 -0.65
N ALA A 346 3.84 -25.21 -0.71
CA ALA A 346 2.86 -25.92 -1.52
C ALA A 346 1.54 -26.21 -0.79
N THR A 347 1.44 -25.83 0.49
CA THR A 347 0.23 -26.05 1.29
C THR A 347 -0.95 -25.28 0.68
N ARG A 348 -2.08 -25.98 0.54
CA ARG A 348 -3.37 -25.41 0.19
C ARG A 348 -4.33 -25.61 1.37
N ARG A 349 -5.27 -24.69 1.55
CA ARG A 349 -6.26 -24.71 2.64
C ARG A 349 -7.64 -24.43 2.09
N TYR A 350 -8.65 -25.00 2.73
CA TYR A 350 -10.04 -24.69 2.43
C TYR A 350 -10.40 -23.26 2.79
N LEU A 351 -11.32 -22.68 2.04
CA LEU A 351 -11.93 -21.40 2.37
C LEU A 351 -12.96 -21.62 3.48
N ASP A 352 -12.63 -21.19 4.70
CA ASP A 352 -13.56 -21.28 5.83
C ASP A 352 -14.80 -20.39 5.61
N THR A 353 -15.87 -20.66 6.36
CA THR A 353 -17.16 -19.98 6.21
C THR A 353 -17.05 -18.45 6.36
N ALA A 354 -16.21 -17.95 7.27
CA ALA A 354 -16.05 -16.51 7.49
C ALA A 354 -15.33 -15.86 6.31
N SER A 355 -14.25 -16.49 5.83
CA SER A 355 -13.51 -16.05 4.66
C SER A 355 -14.37 -16.07 3.39
N LYS A 356 -15.21 -17.09 3.23
CA LYS A 356 -16.16 -17.18 2.10
C LYS A 356 -17.21 -16.06 2.15
N ARG A 357 -17.77 -15.79 3.32
CA ARG A 357 -18.72 -14.68 3.52
C ARG A 357 -18.06 -13.34 3.18
N GLU A 358 -16.83 -13.10 3.64
CA GLU A 358 -16.08 -11.88 3.34
C GLU A 358 -15.80 -11.73 1.83
N VAL A 359 -15.47 -12.82 1.13
CA VAL A 359 -15.29 -12.82 -0.34
C VAL A 359 -16.60 -12.48 -1.06
N VAL A 360 -17.72 -13.10 -0.69
CA VAL A 360 -19.04 -12.82 -1.28
C VAL A 360 -19.45 -11.36 -1.05
N ASP A 361 -19.22 -10.84 0.14
CA ASP A 361 -19.47 -9.43 0.47
C ASP A 361 -18.66 -8.48 -0.44
N TRP A 362 -17.38 -8.78 -0.70
CA TRP A 362 -16.59 -8.03 -1.69
C TRP A 362 -17.11 -8.16 -3.12
N ILE A 363 -17.61 -9.33 -3.53
CA ILE A 363 -18.21 -9.53 -4.86
C ILE A 363 -19.41 -8.60 -5.02
N HIS A 364 -20.33 -8.58 -4.05
CA HIS A 364 -21.49 -7.70 -4.08
C HIS A 364 -21.07 -6.22 -4.13
N PHE A 365 -20.07 -5.82 -3.35
CA PHE A 365 -19.54 -4.45 -3.38
C PHE A 365 -19.05 -4.05 -4.78
N PHE A 366 -18.29 -4.90 -5.48
CA PHE A 366 -17.83 -4.60 -6.84
C PHE A 366 -18.94 -4.69 -7.90
N GLN A 367 -20.00 -5.45 -7.65
CA GLN A 367 -21.16 -5.57 -8.55
C GLN A 367 -22.15 -4.41 -8.39
N ALA A 368 -22.12 -3.69 -7.28
CA ALA A 368 -23.00 -2.54 -7.04
C ALA A 368 -22.76 -1.36 -7.99
N GLY A 369 -21.58 -1.27 -8.60
CA GLY A 369 -21.24 -0.23 -9.58
C GLY A 369 -19.77 0.17 -9.53
N PRO A 370 -19.38 1.25 -10.25
CA PRO A 370 -18.04 1.80 -10.19
C PRO A 370 -17.64 2.20 -8.76
N VAL A 371 -16.46 1.78 -8.32
CA VAL A 371 -15.98 2.14 -6.98
C VAL A 371 -15.42 3.56 -7.02
N THR A 372 -16.15 4.50 -6.43
CA THR A 372 -15.85 5.94 -6.46
C THR A 372 -15.88 6.55 -5.06
N CYS A 373 -15.07 7.57 -4.81
CA CYS A 373 -15.20 8.43 -3.64
C CYS A 373 -15.14 9.92 -3.99
N SER A 374 -15.81 10.74 -3.20
CA SER A 374 -15.57 12.19 -3.22
C SER A 374 -14.21 12.53 -2.60
N LEU A 375 -13.56 13.51 -3.21
CA LEU A 375 -12.36 14.20 -2.74
C LEU A 375 -12.71 15.57 -2.16
N ASP A 376 -13.97 15.94 -2.11
CA ASP A 376 -14.34 17.05 -1.26
C ASP A 376 -14.09 16.68 0.19
N THR A 377 -13.44 17.61 0.88
CA THR A 377 -13.37 17.56 2.34
C THR A 377 -14.49 18.45 2.79
N SER A 378 -15.39 17.95 3.63
CA SER A 378 -16.36 18.86 4.22
C SER A 378 -15.59 19.90 5.02
N SER A 379 -15.78 21.17 4.66
CA SER A 379 -15.16 22.30 5.35
C SER A 379 -15.82 22.58 6.70
N SER A 380 -16.98 21.97 6.96
CA SER A 380 -17.72 22.13 8.21
C SER A 380 -17.37 21.00 9.18
N LEU A 381 -16.86 21.37 10.34
CA LEU A 381 -16.83 20.49 11.50
C LEU A 381 -18.23 20.46 12.11
N PHE A 382 -18.65 19.29 12.57
CA PHE A 382 -19.80 19.21 13.45
C PHE A 382 -19.52 20.05 14.71
N HIS A 383 -20.38 21.05 14.94
CA HIS A 383 -20.10 22.13 15.89
C HIS A 383 -20.19 21.72 17.36
N THR A 384 -20.92 20.64 17.65
CA THR A 384 -21.11 20.18 19.03
C THR A 384 -20.01 19.18 19.40
N PRO A 385 -19.25 19.42 20.49
CA PRO A 385 -18.24 18.49 20.96
C PRO A 385 -18.84 17.12 21.32
N VAL A 386 -18.17 16.05 20.90
CA VAL A 386 -18.59 14.67 21.14
C VAL A 386 -17.49 13.91 21.85
N PHE A 387 -17.84 13.25 22.95
CA PHE A 387 -16.96 12.43 23.78
C PHE A 387 -17.64 11.09 24.06
N SER A 388 -16.86 10.02 24.07
CA SER A 388 -17.30 8.69 24.48
C SER A 388 -16.31 8.08 25.46
N ASP A 389 -16.82 7.21 26.31
CA ASP A 389 -16.04 6.48 27.31
C ASP A 389 -16.78 5.19 27.71
N ALA A 390 -16.05 4.19 28.17
CA ALA A 390 -16.62 3.00 28.78
C ALA A 390 -15.91 2.64 30.07
N SER A 391 -16.69 2.15 31.03
CA SER A 391 -16.15 1.56 32.26
C SER A 391 -16.68 0.14 32.45
N ASP A 392 -16.27 -0.51 33.54
CA ASP A 392 -16.84 -1.79 33.97
C ASP A 392 -18.34 -1.69 34.34
N PHE A 393 -18.87 -0.47 34.48
CA PHE A 393 -20.25 -0.21 34.90
C PHE A 393 -21.18 0.15 33.74
N ALA A 394 -20.80 1.10 32.89
CA ALA A 394 -21.67 1.63 31.83
C ALA A 394 -20.89 2.16 30.62
N LEU A 395 -21.63 2.37 29.53
CA LEU A 395 -21.20 3.18 28.39
C LEU A 395 -21.60 4.64 28.64
N GLY A 396 -20.66 5.55 28.44
CA GLY A 396 -20.86 6.99 28.58
C GLY A 396 -20.71 7.72 27.25
N VAL A 397 -21.65 8.62 26.94
CA VAL A 397 -21.55 9.56 25.81
C VAL A 397 -21.90 10.96 26.28
N VAL A 398 -21.08 11.94 25.88
CA VAL A 398 -21.38 13.36 26.07
C VAL A 398 -21.42 14.06 24.72
N LEU A 399 -22.52 14.78 24.48
CA LEU A 399 -22.77 15.59 23.31
C LEU A 399 -23.11 17.02 23.77
N GLY A 400 -22.11 17.92 23.74
CA GLY A 400 -22.26 19.27 24.28
C GLY A 400 -22.59 19.25 25.78
N SER A 401 -23.75 19.77 26.16
CA SER A 401 -24.25 19.77 27.54
C SER A 401 -25.11 18.55 27.90
N LYS A 402 -25.27 17.59 26.98
CA LYS A 402 -26.13 16.42 27.16
C LYS A 402 -25.30 15.16 27.36
N ALA A 403 -25.75 14.25 28.23
CA ALA A 403 -25.09 12.97 28.47
C ALA A 403 -26.05 11.79 28.41
N LEU A 404 -25.51 10.65 28.00
CA LEU A 404 -26.16 9.34 28.02
C LEU A 404 -25.27 8.38 28.83
N SER A 405 -25.89 7.63 29.74
CA SER A 405 -25.28 6.52 30.46
C SER A 405 -26.10 5.26 30.21
N ILE A 406 -25.47 4.20 29.71
CA ILE A 406 -26.10 2.89 29.49
C ILE A 406 -25.42 1.86 30.38
N PRO A 407 -26.05 1.45 31.49
CA PRO A 407 -25.52 0.41 32.35
C PRO A 407 -25.30 -0.90 31.59
N LEU A 408 -24.16 -1.54 31.86
CA LEU A 408 -23.81 -2.87 31.37
C LEU A 408 -23.88 -3.88 32.52
N PRO A 409 -24.04 -5.18 32.23
CA PRO A 409 -23.91 -6.22 33.24
C PRO A 409 -22.53 -6.14 33.91
N PRO A 410 -22.43 -6.25 35.26
CA PRO A 410 -21.16 -6.14 35.96
C PRO A 410 -20.08 -7.13 35.51
N ASP A 411 -20.49 -8.25 34.91
CA ASP A 411 -19.63 -9.32 34.41
C ASP A 411 -19.28 -9.18 32.91
N TYR A 412 -19.67 -8.09 32.23
CA TYR A 412 -19.61 -8.05 30.77
C TYR A 412 -18.17 -8.17 30.21
N CYS A 413 -17.19 -7.63 30.94
CA CYS A 413 -15.76 -7.73 30.59
C CYS A 413 -15.14 -9.09 30.93
N ASP A 414 -15.81 -9.91 31.74
CA ASP A 414 -15.36 -11.29 32.03
C ASP A 414 -15.83 -12.29 30.96
N ARG A 415 -16.66 -11.83 30.03
CA ARG A 415 -17.23 -12.69 28.98
C ARG A 415 -16.22 -12.93 27.86
N PRO A 416 -16.30 -14.10 27.20
CA PRO A 416 -15.38 -14.44 26.11
C PRO A 416 -15.34 -13.34 25.05
N ASP A 417 -14.11 -12.97 24.65
CA ASP A 417 -13.79 -12.01 23.60
C ASP A 417 -14.21 -10.55 23.85
N ILE A 418 -14.77 -10.24 25.03
CA ILE A 418 -15.14 -8.89 25.45
C ILE A 418 -14.09 -8.37 26.42
N ASN A 419 -13.52 -7.21 26.10
CA ASN A 419 -12.64 -6.46 27.00
C ASN A 419 -13.09 -5.00 27.03
N ILE A 420 -12.48 -4.18 27.87
CA ILE A 420 -12.83 -2.76 27.97
C ILE A 420 -12.78 -2.03 26.62
N GLY A 421 -11.87 -2.41 25.72
CA GLY A 421 -11.78 -1.85 24.37
C GLY A 421 -13.00 -2.17 23.47
N VAL A 422 -13.75 -3.23 23.77
CA VAL A 422 -15.06 -3.51 23.14
C VAL A 422 -16.12 -2.55 23.67
N GLY A 423 -16.16 -2.31 24.98
CA GLY A 423 -17.04 -1.31 25.60
C GLY A 423 -16.78 0.08 25.01
N GLU A 424 -15.52 0.48 24.94
CA GLU A 424 -15.08 1.75 24.32
C GLU A 424 -15.54 1.88 22.86
N ALA A 425 -15.47 0.80 22.09
CA ALA A 425 -15.98 0.79 20.73
C ALA A 425 -17.51 0.97 20.70
N TRP A 426 -18.26 0.28 21.55
CA TRP A 426 -19.72 0.49 21.65
C TRP A 426 -20.10 1.90 22.08
N ALA A 427 -19.35 2.51 23.01
CA ALA A 427 -19.54 3.91 23.39
C ALA A 427 -19.26 4.86 22.21
N PHE A 428 -18.21 4.61 21.42
CA PHE A 428 -17.94 5.35 20.19
C PHE A 428 -19.08 5.21 19.16
N GLU A 429 -19.64 4.00 18.98
CA GLU A 429 -20.79 3.77 18.09
C GLU A 429 -22.00 4.60 18.50
N LEU A 430 -22.32 4.60 19.79
CA LEU A 430 -23.38 5.44 20.37
C LEU A 430 -23.13 6.93 20.12
N ALA A 431 -21.89 7.40 20.30
CA ALA A 431 -21.53 8.78 20.08
C ALA A 431 -21.72 9.22 18.62
N VAL A 432 -21.38 8.35 17.67
CA VAL A 432 -21.63 8.61 16.24
C VAL A 432 -23.12 8.69 15.94
N HIS A 433 -23.91 7.74 16.46
CA HIS A 433 -25.36 7.74 16.28
C HIS A 433 -26.02 8.97 16.92
N ALA A 434 -25.58 9.37 18.12
CA ALA A 434 -26.06 10.56 18.82
C ALA A 434 -25.81 11.83 18.00
N ALA A 435 -24.60 12.00 17.46
CA ALA A 435 -24.23 13.16 16.68
C ALA A 435 -25.05 13.25 15.38
N ILE A 436 -25.27 12.12 14.69
CA ILE A 436 -26.10 12.06 13.47
C ILE A 436 -27.56 12.38 13.80
N ALA A 437 -28.10 11.82 14.89
CA ALA A 437 -29.45 12.14 15.36
C ALA A 437 -29.60 13.63 15.74
N ALA A 438 -28.52 14.26 16.22
CA ALA A 438 -28.44 15.69 16.50
C ALA A 438 -28.16 16.57 15.26
N GLY A 439 -28.12 15.99 14.07
CA GLY A 439 -28.03 16.72 12.80
C GLY A 439 -26.67 16.72 12.11
N ALA A 440 -25.72 15.89 12.54
CA ALA A 440 -24.47 15.71 11.77
C ALA A 440 -24.78 15.12 10.38
N ARG A 441 -24.44 15.87 9.33
CA ARG A 441 -24.61 15.51 7.91
C ARG A 441 -23.65 16.34 7.07
N SER A 442 -23.06 15.73 6.04
CA SER A 442 -22.13 16.43 5.12
C SER A 442 -21.06 17.24 5.86
N CYS A 443 -20.51 16.66 6.94
CA CYS A 443 -19.59 17.31 7.87
C CYS A 443 -18.50 16.36 8.34
N VAL A 444 -17.42 16.91 8.89
CA VAL A 444 -16.43 16.12 9.64
C VAL A 444 -16.90 15.99 11.09
N LEU A 445 -17.11 14.76 11.55
CA LEU A 445 -17.48 14.46 12.93
C LEU A 445 -16.23 14.05 13.71
N LEU A 446 -15.83 14.89 14.67
CA LEU A 446 -14.73 14.59 15.59
C LEU A 446 -15.25 13.99 16.89
N VAL A 447 -14.92 12.72 17.16
CA VAL A 447 -15.21 12.06 18.43
C VAL A 447 -13.93 11.93 19.26
N HIS A 448 -14.03 12.29 20.53
CA HIS A 448 -12.95 12.15 21.50
C HIS A 448 -13.10 10.83 22.28
N VAL A 449 -12.02 10.06 22.34
CA VAL A 449 -11.97 8.74 22.97
C VAL A 449 -10.70 8.65 23.81
N ASP A 450 -10.77 8.06 25.00
CA ASP A 450 -9.63 7.98 25.91
C ASP A 450 -8.77 6.71 25.72
N ASN A 451 -9.25 5.76 24.93
CA ASN A 451 -8.55 4.51 24.67
C ASN A 451 -7.69 4.56 23.40
N GLN A 452 -6.35 4.64 23.57
CA GLN A 452 -5.42 4.68 22.44
C GLN A 452 -5.52 3.47 21.49
N GLY A 453 -5.85 2.29 22.01
CA GLY A 453 -6.02 1.08 21.21
C GLY A 453 -7.22 1.18 20.26
N VAL A 454 -8.34 1.70 20.76
CA VAL A 454 -9.55 1.97 19.96
C VAL A 454 -9.32 3.12 18.97
N VAL A 455 -8.68 4.22 19.40
CA VAL A 455 -8.27 5.31 18.50
C VAL A 455 -7.43 4.79 17.33
N TYR A 456 -6.43 3.94 17.60
CA TYR A 456 -5.60 3.34 16.56
C TYR A 456 -6.42 2.43 15.63
N ALA A 457 -7.29 1.58 16.18
CA ALA A 457 -8.13 0.68 15.40
C ALA A 457 -9.09 1.43 14.47
N LEU A 458 -9.75 2.48 14.98
CA LEU A 458 -10.66 3.36 14.24
C LEU A 458 -9.94 4.10 13.10
N ARG A 459 -8.79 4.74 13.38
CA ARG A 459 -7.98 5.43 12.35
C ARG A 459 -7.49 4.46 11.28
N ARG A 460 -7.11 3.26 11.68
CA ARG A 460 -6.71 2.19 10.76
C ARG A 460 -7.90 1.66 9.96
N GLY A 461 -9.12 1.80 10.47
CA GLY A 461 -10.37 1.26 9.91
C GLY A 461 -10.50 -0.25 10.09
N ARG A 462 -9.78 -0.87 11.04
CA ARG A 462 -9.90 -2.31 11.37
C ARG A 462 -9.29 -2.65 12.71
N SER A 463 -9.85 -3.66 13.37
CA SER A 463 -9.32 -4.25 14.62
C SER A 463 -9.03 -5.74 14.48
N ARG A 464 -8.16 -6.29 15.32
CA ARG A 464 -8.00 -7.76 15.46
C ARG A 464 -9.11 -8.38 16.31
N ASN A 465 -9.67 -7.62 17.24
CA ASN A 465 -10.85 -8.04 17.99
C ASN A 465 -12.07 -7.96 17.06
N GLN A 466 -12.85 -9.05 16.98
CA GLN A 466 -13.97 -9.16 16.08
C GLN A 466 -15.08 -8.15 16.40
N LEU A 467 -15.43 -7.97 17.67
CA LEU A 467 -16.51 -7.08 18.11
C LEU A 467 -16.17 -5.60 17.83
N VAL A 468 -14.93 -5.19 18.12
CA VAL A 468 -14.46 -3.84 17.76
C VAL A 468 -14.49 -3.64 16.24
N ASN A 469 -14.17 -4.67 15.46
CA ASN A 469 -14.19 -4.56 14.01
C ASN A 469 -15.61 -4.46 13.43
N GLU A 470 -16.57 -5.16 14.03
CA GLU A 470 -18.00 -5.05 13.69
C GLU A 470 -18.54 -3.64 14.01
N VAL A 471 -18.09 -3.03 15.11
CA VAL A 471 -18.40 -1.63 15.42
C VAL A 471 -17.85 -0.69 14.34
N ILE A 472 -16.56 -0.82 13.99
CA ILE A 472 -15.93 0.02 12.95
C ILE A 472 -16.73 -0.08 11.64
N ASP A 473 -17.15 -1.29 11.29
CA ASP A 473 -17.92 -1.57 10.09
C ASP A 473 -19.28 -0.86 10.09
N ARG A 474 -20.11 -1.10 11.12
CA ARG A 474 -21.44 -0.48 11.24
C ARG A 474 -21.38 1.04 11.32
N THR A 475 -20.47 1.58 12.12
CA THR A 475 -20.30 3.04 12.27
C THR A 475 -19.85 3.69 10.97
N SER A 476 -18.93 3.06 10.22
CA SER A 476 -18.48 3.58 8.93
C SER A 476 -19.60 3.58 7.89
N GLU A 477 -20.41 2.51 7.83
CA GLU A 477 -21.55 2.41 6.92
C GLU A 477 -22.65 3.41 7.29
N TYR A 478 -22.96 3.54 8.57
CA TYR A 478 -23.95 4.49 9.06
C TYR A 478 -23.52 5.92 8.78
N ALA A 479 -22.29 6.32 9.15
CA ALA A 479 -21.77 7.66 8.86
C ALA A 479 -21.75 7.98 7.36
N LEU A 480 -21.36 7.02 6.52
CA LEU A 480 -21.35 7.18 5.07
C LEU A 480 -22.76 7.48 4.52
N SER A 481 -23.81 6.88 5.07
CA SER A 481 -25.20 7.14 4.63
C SER A 481 -25.70 8.56 4.90
N PHE A 482 -25.00 9.31 5.77
CA PHE A 482 -25.26 10.72 6.07
C PHE A 482 -24.16 11.66 5.54
N ASP A 483 -23.24 11.16 4.70
CA ASP A 483 -22.10 11.92 4.18
C ASP A 483 -21.24 12.51 5.32
N VAL A 484 -21.08 11.77 6.41
CA VAL A 484 -20.28 12.18 7.58
C VAL A 484 -18.89 11.56 7.49
N GLU A 485 -17.85 12.41 7.51
CA GLU A 485 -16.46 11.98 7.59
C GLU A 485 -16.07 11.80 9.07
N LEU A 486 -15.85 10.56 9.49
CA LEU A 486 -15.46 10.24 10.86
C LEU A 486 -13.99 10.58 11.12
N SER A 487 -13.75 11.35 12.18
CA SER A 487 -12.42 11.62 12.72
C SER A 487 -12.42 11.28 14.22
N VAL A 488 -11.30 10.72 14.69
CA VAL A 488 -11.14 10.35 16.10
C VAL A 488 -9.88 10.99 16.68
N ARG A 489 -10.02 11.54 17.89
CA ARG A 489 -8.93 12.16 18.64
C ARG A 489 -8.84 11.56 20.04
N TYR A 490 -7.60 11.29 20.44
CA TYR A 490 -7.32 10.89 21.80
C TYR A 490 -7.54 12.07 22.76
N VAL A 491 -8.21 11.81 23.87
CA VAL A 491 -8.32 12.70 25.04
C VAL A 491 -7.77 11.95 26.26
N ARG A 492 -7.20 12.64 27.24
CA ARG A 492 -6.79 11.97 28.49
C ARG A 492 -8.02 11.65 29.31
N SER A 493 -8.03 10.54 30.04
CA SER A 493 -9.19 10.14 30.85
C SER A 493 -9.59 11.20 31.88
N GLU A 494 -8.60 11.88 32.49
CA GLU A 494 -8.83 13.01 33.42
C GLU A 494 -9.56 14.21 32.79
N ASP A 495 -9.41 14.38 31.48
CA ASP A 495 -9.99 15.46 30.69
C ASP A 495 -11.25 14.99 29.93
N ASN A 496 -11.65 13.71 30.05
CA ASN A 496 -12.77 13.14 29.30
C ASN A 496 -14.10 13.38 30.03
N PRO A 497 -14.99 14.27 29.53
CA PRO A 497 -16.27 14.54 30.18
C PRO A 497 -17.19 13.32 30.25
N ALA A 498 -16.93 12.29 29.44
CA ALA A 498 -17.71 11.05 29.40
C ALA A 498 -17.31 10.02 30.48
N ASP A 499 -16.23 10.22 31.26
CA ASP A 499 -15.82 9.30 32.35
C ASP A 499 -16.86 9.23 33.47
N ALA A 500 -17.41 10.37 33.91
CA ALA A 500 -18.45 10.37 34.93
C ALA A 500 -19.75 9.66 34.44
N PRO A 501 -20.28 9.96 33.24
CA PRO A 501 -21.40 9.21 32.66
C PRO A 501 -21.15 7.70 32.50
N SER A 502 -19.95 7.29 32.09
CA SER A 502 -19.58 5.87 31.97
C SER A 502 -19.53 5.16 33.33
N ARG A 503 -19.42 5.89 34.43
CA ARG A 503 -19.51 5.40 35.82
C ARG A 503 -20.91 5.55 36.42
N GLY A 504 -21.90 6.00 35.64
CA GLY A 504 -23.28 6.16 36.09
C GLY A 504 -23.61 7.53 36.68
N ASP A 505 -22.69 8.49 36.68
CA ASP A 505 -22.93 9.85 37.16
C ASP A 505 -23.15 10.81 35.98
N SER A 506 -24.40 11.21 35.77
CA SER A 506 -24.78 12.23 34.79
C SER A 506 -25.40 13.47 35.43
N SER A 507 -25.16 13.69 36.73
CA SER A 507 -25.81 14.74 37.53
C SER A 507 -25.56 16.17 37.03
N GLY A 508 -24.47 16.39 36.29
CA GLY A 508 -24.11 17.67 35.67
C GLY A 508 -24.62 17.91 34.25
N TYR A 509 -25.41 16.98 33.68
CA TYR A 509 -25.78 17.01 32.26
C TYR A 509 -27.30 16.93 32.04
N GLU A 510 -27.75 17.52 30.93
CA GLU A 510 -29.09 17.25 30.41
C GLU A 510 -29.19 15.83 29.84
N PRO A 511 -30.36 15.16 29.87
CA PRO A 511 -30.51 13.84 29.26
C PRO A 511 -30.29 13.88 27.74
N LEU A 512 -29.39 13.03 27.24
CA LEU A 512 -29.21 12.79 25.81
C LEU A 512 -30.14 11.65 25.36
N ILE A 513 -31.19 12.00 24.60
CA ILE A 513 -32.21 11.06 24.13
C ILE A 513 -32.23 11.06 22.60
N PHE A 514 -32.04 9.88 22.01
CA PHE A 514 -32.11 9.66 20.56
C PHE A 514 -32.44 8.18 20.27
N PRO A 515 -32.95 7.84 19.08
CA PRO A 515 -33.15 6.45 18.70
C PRO A 515 -31.80 5.78 18.37
N PHE A 516 -31.53 4.64 18.97
CA PHE A 516 -30.36 3.81 18.65
C PHE A 516 -30.63 2.33 18.90
N ASP A 517 -29.98 1.49 18.11
CA ASP A 517 -29.94 0.05 18.35
C ASP A 517 -28.87 -0.29 19.38
N ARG A 518 -29.08 -1.39 20.11
CA ARG A 518 -28.15 -1.91 21.11
C ARG A 518 -27.60 -3.26 20.66
N PRO A 519 -26.70 -3.29 19.66
CA PRO A 519 -26.20 -4.55 19.11
C PRO A 519 -25.54 -5.43 20.19
N TRP A 520 -24.98 -4.84 21.23
CA TRP A 520 -24.40 -5.55 22.37
C TRP A 520 -25.41 -6.30 23.25
N GLU A 521 -26.70 -5.96 23.27
CA GLU A 521 -27.68 -6.69 24.10
C GLU A 521 -27.78 -8.16 23.68
N SER A 522 -27.76 -8.42 22.38
CA SER A 522 -27.74 -9.79 21.84
C SER A 522 -26.44 -10.54 22.18
N ILE A 523 -25.30 -9.84 22.14
CA ILE A 523 -23.98 -10.39 22.47
C ILE A 523 -23.90 -10.68 23.98
N LEU A 524 -24.52 -9.83 24.78
CA LEU A 524 -24.56 -9.92 26.23
C LEU A 524 -25.77 -10.70 26.76
N ASN A 525 -26.57 -11.36 25.90
CA ASN A 525 -27.78 -12.09 26.32
C ASN A 525 -28.68 -11.30 27.28
N ILE A 526 -28.73 -9.97 27.15
CA ILE A 526 -29.56 -9.11 27.98
C ILE A 526 -30.98 -9.25 27.43
N ARG A 527 -31.89 -9.84 28.22
CA ARG A 527 -33.30 -9.90 27.82
C ARG A 527 -33.86 -8.48 27.81
N SER A 528 -34.35 -8.03 26.66
CA SER A 528 -35.09 -6.77 26.54
C SER A 528 -36.30 -6.83 27.48
N SER A 529 -36.28 -6.01 28.54
CA SER A 529 -37.39 -5.85 29.48
C SER A 529 -38.34 -4.76 29.01
#